data_AF-A0A7J4EX69-F1
#
_entry.id   AF-A0A7J4EX69-F1
#
_cell.length_a   1.000
_cell.length_b   1.000
_cell.length_c   1.000
_cell.angle_alpha   90.00
_cell.angle_beta   90.00
_cell.angle_gamma   90.00
#
_symmetry.space_group_name_H-M   'P 1'
#
loop_
_entity.id
_entity.type
_entity.pdbx_description
1 polymer ?
#
loop_
_entity_poly.entity_id
_entity_poly.type
_entity_poly.pdbx_seq_one_letter_code
_entity_poly.pdbx_strand_id
1 'polypeptide(L)'
;MELLPLVSIFCIVIGCIGVILNTHYLDKIIMLEFLTGGLIGLIVSFYYLDVAILTSIVEPVSTVILLLGSLKYIYIKRSRRRYSSKLPVLGK
;
A
#
# COMPACT_ATOMS: atom_id res chain seq x y z
N MET A 1 -2.80 -31.35 -2.82
CA MET A 1 -3.42 -30.02 -2.81
C MET A 1 -2.46 -29.11 -2.07
N GLU A 2 -1.63 -28.37 -2.78
CA GLU A 2 -0.60 -27.52 -2.17
C GLU A 2 -1.31 -26.38 -1.44
N LEU A 3 -1.16 -26.33 -0.11
CA LEU A 3 -1.86 -25.38 0.75
C LEU A 3 -1.42 -23.93 0.47
N LEU A 4 -0.17 -23.77 0.05
CA LEU A 4 0.48 -22.48 -0.24
C LEU A 4 -0.25 -21.64 -1.29
N PRO A 5 -0.50 -22.14 -2.52
CA PRO A 5 -1.18 -21.35 -3.55
C PRO A 5 -2.61 -20.96 -3.15
N LEU A 6 -3.31 -21.82 -2.39
CA LEU A 6 -4.66 -21.52 -1.90
C LEU A 6 -4.64 -20.32 -0.93
N VAL A 7 -3.71 -20.32 0.04
CA VAL A 7 -3.54 -19.22 1.00
C VAL A 7 -3.09 -17.94 0.28
N SER A 8 -2.17 -18.05 -0.69
CA SER A 8 -1.71 -16.91 -1.50
C SER A 8 -2.85 -16.26 -2.28
N ILE A 9 -3.71 -17.04 -2.93
CA ILE A 9 -4.87 -16.53 -3.65
C ILE A 9 -5.84 -15.83 -2.69
N PHE A 10 -6.07 -16.40 -1.51
CA PHE A 10 -6.92 -15.78 -0.49
C PHE A 10 -6.37 -14.44 -0.01
N CYS A 11 -5.05 -14.36 0.25
CA CYS A 11 -4.39 -13.11 0.60
C CYS A 11 -4.50 -12.06 -0.49
N ILE A 12 -4.36 -12.44 -1.76
CA ILE A 12 -4.51 -11.53 -2.91
C ILE A 12 -5.94 -10.97 -2.97
N VAL A 13 -6.94 -11.82 -2.83
CA VAL A 13 -8.35 -11.38 -2.91
C VAL A 13 -8.69 -10.42 -1.75
N ILE A 14 -8.29 -10.75 -0.52
CA ILE A 14 -8.51 -9.88 0.65
C ILE A 14 -7.73 -8.57 0.50
N GLY A 15 -6.46 -8.63 0.09
CA GLY A 15 -5.64 -7.45 -0.13
C GLY A 15 -6.26 -6.51 -1.16
N CYS A 16 -6.72 -7.04 -2.30
CA CYS A 16 -7.42 -6.27 -3.32
C CYS A 16 -8.68 -5.58 -2.77
N ILE A 17 -9.54 -6.33 -2.07
CA ILE A 17 -10.76 -5.78 -1.47
C ILE A 17 -10.41 -4.68 -0.46
N GLY A 18 -9.41 -4.92 0.40
CA GLY A 18 -8.96 -3.97 1.41
C GLY A 18 -8.40 -2.68 0.83
N VAL A 19 -7.61 -2.75 -0.25
CA VAL A 19 -7.06 -1.57 -0.93
C VAL A 19 -8.17 -0.68 -1.52
N ILE A 20 -9.23 -1.29 -2.05
CA ILE A 20 -10.35 -0.57 -2.68
C ILE A 20 -11.26 0.06 -1.62
N LEU A 21 -11.66 -0.72 -0.60
CA LEU A 21 -12.69 -0.31 0.36
C LEU A 21 -12.17 0.63 1.46
N ASN A 22 -10.90 0.54 1.85
CA ASN A 22 -10.40 1.35 2.97
C ASN A 22 -10.40 2.85 2.64
N THR A 23 -10.73 3.68 3.62
CA THR A 23 -10.75 5.15 3.45
C THR A 23 -9.47 5.80 3.96
N HIS A 24 -8.84 5.21 4.98
CA HIS A 24 -7.59 5.68 5.56
C HIS A 24 -6.39 5.24 4.72
N TYR A 25 -5.44 6.15 4.55
CA TYR A 25 -4.26 5.92 3.73
C TYR A 25 -3.34 4.83 4.31
N LEU A 26 -3.16 4.77 5.63
CA LEU A 26 -2.36 3.72 6.28
C LEU A 26 -2.96 2.33 6.05
N ASP A 27 -4.27 2.21 6.25
CA ASP A 27 -4.98 0.93 6.07
C ASP A 27 -4.94 0.47 4.62
N LYS A 28 -4.90 1.39 3.64
CA LYS A 28 -4.66 1.04 2.23
C LYS A 28 -3.25 0.49 1.99
N ILE A 29 -2.24 1.08 2.62
CA ILE A 29 -0.84 0.66 2.47
C ILE A 29 -0.65 -0.74 3.05
N ILE A 30 -1.23 -1.00 4.23
CA ILE A 30 -1.19 -2.31 4.87
C ILE A 30 -1.86 -3.38 3.99
N MET A 31 -3.03 -3.08 3.43
CA MET A 31 -3.72 -4.01 2.52
C MET A 31 -2.97 -4.22 1.21
N LEU A 32 -2.21 -3.21 0.76
CA LEU A 32 -1.32 -3.34 -0.41
C LEU A 32 -0.15 -4.29 -0.12
N GLU A 33 0.45 -4.21 1.06
CA GLU A 33 1.49 -5.18 1.47
C GLU A 33 0.92 -6.60 1.62
N PHE A 34 -0.34 -6.73 2.06
CA PHE A 34 -0.99 -8.03 2.15
C PHE A 34 -1.20 -8.65 0.76
N LEU A 35 -1.57 -7.83 -0.23
CA LEU A 35 -1.70 -8.23 -1.64
C LEU A 35 -0.36 -8.71 -2.21
N THR A 36 0.71 -7.95 -2.02
CA THR A 36 2.03 -8.27 -2.58
C THR A 36 2.70 -9.42 -1.83
N GLY A 37 2.48 -9.56 -0.53
CA GLY A 37 2.85 -10.76 0.23
C GLY A 37 2.15 -12.02 -0.29
N GLY A 38 0.88 -11.92 -0.66
CA GLY A 38 0.15 -12.99 -1.34
C GLY A 38 0.77 -13.35 -2.70
N LEU A 39 1.18 -12.35 -3.48
CA LEU A 39 1.89 -12.52 -4.75
C LEU A 39 3.24 -13.22 -4.57
N ILE A 40 4.03 -12.83 -3.57
CA ILE A 40 5.32 -13.47 -3.24
C ILE A 40 5.10 -14.95 -2.90
N GLY A 41 4.10 -15.29 -2.09
CA GLY A 41 3.79 -16.69 -1.80
C GLY A 41 3.40 -17.50 -3.04
N LEU A 42 2.77 -16.85 -4.03
CA LEU A 42 2.41 -17.47 -5.30
C LEU A 42 3.65 -17.71 -6.18
N ILE A 43 4.58 -16.74 -6.23
CA ILE A 43 5.88 -16.87 -6.91
C ILE A 43 6.70 -18.03 -6.33
N VAL A 44 6.72 -18.15 -4.99
CA VAL A 44 7.39 -19.27 -4.29
C VAL A 44 6.76 -20.61 -4.65
N SER A 45 5.43 -20.66 -4.79
CA SER A 45 4.71 -21.89 -5.18
C SER A 45 5.07 -22.38 -6.59
N PHE A 46 5.49 -21.47 -7.47
CA PHE A 46 5.97 -21.81 -8.83
C PHE A 46 7.48 -22.07 -8.92
N TYR A 47 8.18 -22.22 -7.79
CA TYR A 47 9.62 -22.47 -7.73
C TYR A 47 10.50 -21.37 -8.33
N TYR A 48 9.99 -20.14 -8.51
CA TYR A 48 10.78 -18.98 -8.94
C TYR A 48 11.44 -18.27 -7.76
N LEU A 49 12.36 -18.97 -7.10
CA LEU A 49 12.92 -18.52 -5.82
C LEU A 49 13.74 -17.22 -5.94
N ASP A 50 14.51 -17.07 -7.01
CA ASP A 50 15.32 -15.86 -7.25
C ASP A 50 14.44 -14.60 -7.33
N VAL A 51 13.31 -14.72 -8.03
CA VAL A 51 12.32 -13.65 -8.15
C VAL A 51 11.70 -13.36 -6.79
N ALA A 52 11.30 -14.40 -6.04
CA ALA A 52 10.70 -14.25 -4.72
C ALA A 52 11.62 -13.49 -3.74
N ILE A 53 12.91 -13.84 -3.72
CA ILE A 53 13.92 -13.20 -2.86
C ILE A 53 14.06 -11.71 -3.23
N LEU A 54 14.23 -11.40 -4.51
CA LEU A 54 14.34 -10.02 -4.98
C LEU A 54 13.09 -9.21 -4.64
N THR A 55 11.91 -9.76 -4.92
CA THR A 55 10.64 -9.07 -4.61
C THR A 55 10.49 -8.83 -3.11
N SER A 56 10.83 -9.79 -2.26
CA SER A 56 10.70 -9.65 -0.81
C SER A 56 11.62 -8.59 -0.21
N ILE A 57 12.76 -8.30 -0.84
CA ILE A 57 13.68 -7.23 -0.40
C ILE A 57 13.21 -5.86 -0.90
N VAL A 58 12.69 -5.81 -2.14
CA VAL A 58 12.21 -4.57 -2.76
C VAL A 58 10.90 -4.09 -2.12
N GLU A 59 10.04 -5.02 -1.69
CA GLU A 59 8.74 -4.73 -1.09
C GLU A 59 8.82 -3.74 0.10
N PRO A 60 9.59 -3.98 1.18
CA PRO A 60 9.66 -3.05 2.30
C PRO A 60 10.24 -1.69 1.90
N VAL A 61 11.16 -1.65 0.93
CA VAL A 61 11.72 -0.39 0.41
C VAL A 61 10.63 0.42 -0.31
N SER A 62 9.82 -0.23 -1.13
CA SER A 62 8.66 0.35 -1.80
C SER A 62 7.68 0.95 -0.79
N THR A 63 7.35 0.20 0.27
CA THR A 63 6.43 0.65 1.33
C THR A 63 6.94 1.88 2.07
N VAL A 64 8.24 1.93 2.40
CA VAL A 64 8.84 3.11 3.06
C VAL A 64 8.71 4.35 2.16
N ILE A 65 9.00 4.21 0.86
CA ILE A 65 8.88 5.32 -0.11
C ILE A 65 7.43 5.79 -0.19
N LEU A 66 6.48 4.84 -0.23
CA LEU A 66 5.06 5.14 -0.35
C LEU A 66 4.51 5.80 0.92
N LEU A 67 4.97 5.38 2.09
CA LEU A 67 4.66 6.01 3.37
C LEU A 67 5.17 7.47 3.41
N LEU A 68 6.43 7.71 3.03
CA LEU A 68 7.00 9.06 2.93
C LEU A 68 6.23 9.95 1.96
N GLY A 69 5.86 9.41 0.79
CA GLY A 69 5.03 10.10 -0.20
C GLY A 69 3.66 10.48 0.36
N SER A 70 3.01 9.55 1.07
CA SER A 70 1.70 9.79 1.69
C SER A 70 1.76 10.87 2.78
N LEU A 71 2.80 10.85 3.63
CA LEU A 71 3.03 11.86 4.67
C LEU A 71 3.27 13.25 4.06
N LYS A 72 4.11 13.33 3.02
CA LYS A 72 4.38 14.57 2.30
C LYS A 72 3.11 15.14 1.67
N TYR A 73 2.28 14.29 1.06
CA TYR A 73 0.99 14.69 0.49
C TYR A 73 0.05 15.28 1.55
N ILE A 74 -0.08 14.62 2.70
CA ILE A 74 -0.91 15.09 3.81
C ILE A 74 -0.41 16.44 4.34
N TYR A 75 0.91 16.60 4.48
CA TYR A 75 1.52 17.85 4.89
C TYR A 75 1.19 19.01 3.93
N ILE A 76 1.35 18.80 2.62
CA ILE A 76 1.04 19.81 1.59
C ILE A 76 -0.47 20.16 1.60
N LYS A 77 -1.34 19.15 1.69
CA LYS A 77 -2.79 19.35 1.75
C LYS A 77 -3.20 20.17 2.97
N ARG A 78 -2.60 19.91 4.13
CA ARG A 78 -2.86 20.66 5.37
C ARG A 78 -2.30 22.09 5.31
N SER A 79 -1.13 22.28 4.73
CA SER A 79 -0.51 23.61 4.54
C SER A 79 -1.34 24.52 3.64
N ARG A 80 -1.83 24.00 2.50
CA ARG A 80 -2.72 24.76 1.60
C ARG A 80 -4.03 25.19 2.27
N ARG A 81 -4.64 24.34 3.10
CA ARG A 81 -5.86 24.71 3.85
C ARG A 81 -5.63 25.86 4.83
N ARG A 82 -4.49 25.88 5.55
CA ARG A 82 -4.15 26.98 6.47
C ARG A 82 -3.89 28.32 5.77
N TYR A 83 -3.32 28.29 4.57
CA TYR A 83 -3.14 29.50 3.77
C TYR A 83 -4.47 30.03 3.23
N SER A 84 -5.36 29.15 2.76
CA SER A 84 -6.68 29.55 2.26
C SER A 84 -7.55 30.21 3.32
N SER A 85 -7.48 29.78 4.59
CA SER A 85 -8.23 30.38 5.70
C SER A 85 -7.68 31.74 6.17
N LYS A 86 -6.46 32.10 5.76
CA LYS A 86 -5.81 33.37 6.11
C LYS A 86 -5.92 34.43 5.01
N LEU A 87 -6.60 34.14 3.90
CA LEU A 87 -6.83 35.12 2.86
C LEU A 87 -7.99 36.05 3.29
N PRO A 88 -7.75 37.37 3.47
CA PRO A 88 -8.75 38.34 3.93
C PRO A 88 -9.87 38.64 2.91
N VAL A 89 -9.96 37.88 1.81
CA VAL A 89 -10.84 38.17 0.66
C VAL A 89 -12.19 37.45 0.67
N LEU A 90 -12.47 36.62 1.69
CA LEU A 90 -13.79 35.99 1.88
C LEU A 90 -14.64 36.63 2.99
N GLY A 91 -14.18 37.76 3.55
CA GLY A 91 -14.97 38.59 4.44
C GLY A 91 -15.66 39.71 3.66
N LYS A 92 -16.79 39.40 3.03
CA LYS A 92 -17.83 40.38 2.66
C LYS A 92 -19.18 39.70 2.64
#